data_AF-A0A4Y6V0R4-F1
#
_entry.id   AF-A0A4Y6V0R4-F1
#
_cell.length_a   1.000
_cell.length_b   1.000
_cell.length_c   1.000
_cell.angle_alpha   90.00
_cell.angle_beta   90.00
_cell.angle_gamma   90.00
#
_symmetry.space_group_name_H-M   'P 1'
#
loop_
_entity.id
_entity.type
_entity.pdbx_description
1 polymer ?
#
loop_
_entity_poly.entity_id
_entity_poly.type
_entity_poly.pdbx_seq_one_letter_code
_entity_poly.pdbx_strand_id
1 'polypeptide(L)'
;MQNYSGLILLLFVGAARLFFIWKIVRGEDRRSLMDLERMAPKLYAFGINLVLAAALAFLLIYAEDRPYFLIAALGIVALFGLSQAWLERKYLPNTRRHLATLLSFAVTVVVMAGYFVIYPLYL
;
A
#
# COMPACT_ATOMS: atom_id res chain seq x y z
N MET A 1 -23.68 9.09 14.01
CA MET A 1 -22.57 9.88 13.45
C MET A 1 -21.92 9.03 12.37
N GLN A 2 -21.77 9.53 11.14
CA GLN A 2 -21.09 8.77 10.07
C GLN A 2 -19.61 8.60 10.44
N ASN A 3 -19.17 7.36 10.50
CA ASN A 3 -17.82 7.02 10.94
C ASN A 3 -16.87 7.17 9.74
N TYR A 4 -16.28 8.35 9.57
CA TYR A 4 -15.37 8.64 8.44
C TYR A 4 -13.97 7.98 8.58
N SER A 5 -13.80 7.12 9.59
CA SER A 5 -12.53 6.48 9.92
C SER A 5 -11.98 5.64 8.76
N GLY A 6 -12.83 4.91 8.02
CA GLY A 6 -12.41 4.18 6.82
C GLY A 6 -11.92 5.08 5.67
N LEU A 7 -12.51 6.26 5.53
CA LEU A 7 -12.16 7.25 4.50
C LEU A 7 -10.84 7.97 4.83
N ILE A 8 -10.66 8.34 6.10
CA ILE A 8 -9.41 8.88 6.63
C ILE A 8 -8.28 7.86 6.43
N LEU A 9 -8.56 6.57 6.61
CA LEU A 9 -7.61 5.51 6.43
C LEU A 9 -7.16 5.35 4.97
N LEU A 10 -8.10 5.39 4.03
CA LEU A 10 -7.80 5.39 2.59
C LEU A 10 -6.92 6.58 2.19
N LEU A 11 -7.27 7.76 2.70
CA LEU A 11 -6.50 8.99 2.46
C LEU A 11 -5.10 8.90 3.06
N PHE A 12 -4.97 8.35 4.27
CA PHE A 12 -3.69 8.20 4.95
C PHE A 12 -2.78 7.19 4.25
N VAL A 13 -3.33 6.04 3.83
CA VAL A 13 -2.60 5.05 3.03
C VAL A 13 -2.17 5.64 1.70
N GLY A 14 -3.06 6.36 0.99
CA GLY A 14 -2.74 7.03 -0.26
C GLY A 14 -1.65 8.10 -0.11
N ALA A 15 -1.76 8.97 0.90
CA ALA A 15 -0.83 10.06 1.17
C ALA A 15 0.54 9.55 1.63
N ALA A 16 0.59 8.58 2.55
CA ALA A 16 1.83 7.96 2.99
C ALA A 16 2.57 7.34 1.80
N ARG A 17 1.84 6.66 0.92
CA ARG A 17 2.42 6.03 -0.26
C ARG A 17 3.02 7.04 -1.24
N LEU A 18 2.30 8.14 -1.52
CA LEU A 18 2.82 9.23 -2.36
C LEU A 18 4.10 9.84 -1.78
N PHE A 19 4.14 10.05 -0.46
CA PHE A 19 5.30 10.62 0.23
C PHE A 19 6.52 9.67 0.20
N PHE A 20 6.31 8.37 0.43
CA PHE A 20 7.39 7.40 0.41
C PHE A 20 7.89 7.08 -1.01
N ILE A 21 7.00 7.00 -2.01
CA ILE A 21 7.40 6.82 -3.41
C ILE A 21 8.40 7.89 -3.83
N TRP A 22 8.18 9.16 -3.48
CA TRP A 22 9.10 10.27 -3.78
C TRP A 22 10.47 10.16 -3.08
N LYS A 23 10.52 9.55 -1.89
CA LYS A 23 11.77 9.36 -1.13
C LYS A 23 12.52 8.08 -1.54
N ILE A 24 11.83 7.05 -2.04
CA ILE A 24 12.39 5.77 -2.49
C ILE A 24 13.28 5.95 -3.75
N VAL A 25 13.08 7.00 -4.54
CA VAL A 25 13.84 7.26 -5.80
C VAL A 25 15.24 7.87 -5.58
N ARG A 26 15.81 7.85 -4.36
CA ARG A 26 17.11 8.49 -4.06
C ARG A 26 18.36 7.59 -4.21
N GLY A 27 18.29 6.52 -5.00
CA GLY A 27 19.46 5.71 -5.37
C GLY A 27 20.17 6.20 -6.66
N GLU A 28 21.38 5.71 -6.92
CA GLU A 28 22.11 5.93 -8.20
C GLU A 28 21.28 5.52 -9.43
N ASP A 29 20.39 4.53 -9.28
CA ASP A 29 19.46 4.09 -10.31
C ASP A 29 18.02 4.49 -9.93
N ARG A 30 17.45 5.44 -10.69
CA ARG A 30 16.12 6.04 -10.46
C ARG A 30 15.00 5.32 -11.21
N ARG A 31 15.33 4.33 -12.03
CA ARG A 31 14.38 3.64 -12.91
C ARG A 31 13.25 3.00 -12.11
N SER A 32 12.02 3.28 -12.49
CA SER A 32 10.79 2.68 -11.95
C SER A 32 10.27 1.59 -12.89
N LEU A 33 9.30 0.80 -12.41
CA LEU A 33 8.60 -0.17 -13.25
C LEU A 33 7.92 0.48 -14.47
N MET A 34 7.60 1.77 -14.40
CA MET A 34 7.01 2.53 -15.50
C MET A 34 8.04 3.01 -16.53
N ASP A 35 9.32 3.07 -16.15
CA ASP A 35 10.42 3.51 -17.03
C ASP A 35 11.01 2.35 -17.84
N LEU A 36 10.61 1.12 -17.54
CA LEU A 36 11.02 -0.05 -18.32
C LEU A 36 10.40 0.01 -19.71
N GLU A 37 11.20 -0.23 -20.76
CA GLU A 37 10.72 -0.27 -22.15
C GLU A 37 9.72 -1.40 -22.40
N ARG A 38 9.79 -2.48 -21.59
CA ARG A 38 8.87 -3.61 -21.69
C ARG A 38 7.50 -3.23 -21.14
N MET A 39 6.45 -3.54 -21.90
CA MET A 39 5.05 -3.22 -21.52
C MET A 39 4.52 -4.11 -20.39
N ALA A 40 4.98 -5.36 -20.31
CA ALA A 40 4.57 -6.35 -19.31
C ALA A 40 4.69 -5.88 -17.84
N PRO A 41 5.84 -5.35 -17.35
CA PRO A 41 5.95 -4.86 -15.97
C PRO A 41 5.00 -3.70 -15.66
N LYS A 42 4.68 -2.85 -16.65
CA LYS A 42 3.72 -1.75 -16.49
C LYS A 42 2.31 -2.28 -16.26
N LEU A 43 1.90 -3.26 -17.07
CA LEU A 43 0.60 -3.92 -16.96
C LEU A 43 0.44 -4.66 -15.64
N TYR A 44 1.48 -5.37 -15.17
CA TYR A 44 1.43 -6.03 -13.86
C TYR A 44 1.31 -5.00 -12.73
N ALA A 45 2.12 -3.94 -12.73
CA ALA A 45 2.02 -2.90 -11.71
C ALA A 45 0.65 -2.22 -11.71
N PHE A 46 0.08 -1.95 -12.89
CA PHE A 46 -1.26 -1.39 -13.03
C PHE A 46 -2.34 -2.35 -12.51
N GLY A 47 -2.30 -3.62 -12.92
CA GLY A 47 -3.24 -4.65 -12.49
C GLY A 47 -3.25 -4.83 -10.98
N ILE A 48 -2.08 -4.88 -10.34
CA ILE A 48 -2.00 -4.99 -8.88
C ILE A 48 -2.58 -3.74 -8.20
N ASN A 49 -2.28 -2.52 -8.70
CA ASN A 49 -2.89 -1.30 -8.15
C ASN A 49 -4.43 -1.30 -8.28
N LEU A 50 -4.95 -1.78 -9.41
CA LEU A 50 -6.40 -1.88 -9.66
C LEU A 50 -7.05 -2.89 -8.70
N VAL A 51 -6.43 -4.06 -8.52
CA VAL A 51 -6.88 -5.09 -7.57
C VAL A 51 -6.88 -4.54 -6.14
N LEU A 52 -5.85 -3.80 -5.73
CA LEU A 52 -5.84 -3.16 -4.41
C LEU A 52 -7.01 -2.19 -4.26
N ALA A 53 -7.19 -1.28 -5.23
CA ALA A 53 -8.25 -0.28 -5.15
C ALA A 53 -9.63 -0.94 -5.07
N ALA A 54 -9.88 -1.97 -5.88
CA ALA A 54 -11.12 -2.74 -5.83
C ALA A 54 -11.30 -3.48 -4.49
N ALA A 55 -10.24 -4.11 -3.97
CA ALA A 55 -10.28 -4.83 -2.71
C ALA A 55 -10.56 -3.91 -1.51
N LEU A 56 -9.92 -2.74 -1.47
CA LEU A 56 -10.15 -1.73 -0.43
C LEU A 56 -11.55 -1.12 -0.53
N ALA A 57 -12.02 -0.82 -1.76
CA ALA A 57 -13.38 -0.32 -1.98
C ALA A 57 -14.43 -1.36 -1.55
N PHE A 58 -14.22 -2.63 -1.88
CA PHE A 58 -15.09 -3.72 -1.43
C PHE A 58 -15.13 -3.83 0.10
N LEU A 59 -13.97 -3.78 0.75
CA LEU A 59 -13.87 -3.81 2.21
C LEU A 59 -14.64 -2.67 2.87
N LEU A 60 -14.51 -1.46 2.33
CA LEU A 60 -15.21 -0.28 2.86
C LEU A 60 -16.72 -0.38 2.66
N ILE A 61 -17.20 -0.78 1.48
CA ILE A 61 -18.63 -0.79 1.20
C ILE A 61 -19.35 -1.92 1.95
N TYR A 62 -18.72 -3.09 2.10
CA TYR A 62 -19.41 -4.31 2.54
C TYR A 62 -18.98 -4.83 3.92
N ALA A 63 -17.85 -4.37 4.45
CA ALA A 63 -17.27 -4.95 5.66
C ALA A 63 -16.79 -3.92 6.68
N GLU A 64 -17.07 -2.62 6.51
CA GLU A 64 -16.64 -1.55 7.42
C GLU A 64 -17.05 -1.81 8.89
N ASP A 65 -18.29 -2.23 9.13
CA ASP A 65 -18.81 -2.49 10.49
C ASP A 65 -18.43 -3.86 11.06
N ARG A 66 -17.62 -4.65 10.34
CA ARG A 66 -17.28 -6.02 10.76
C ARG A 66 -16.05 -6.04 11.67
N PRO A 67 -16.00 -6.88 12.71
CA PRO A 67 -14.87 -6.94 13.64
C PRO A 67 -13.55 -7.36 12.99
N TYR A 68 -13.61 -8.04 11.84
CA TYR A 68 -12.44 -8.46 11.06
C TYR A 68 -11.97 -7.44 10.01
N PHE A 69 -12.65 -6.28 9.89
CA PHE A 69 -12.33 -5.24 8.91
C PHE A 69 -10.85 -4.84 8.95
N LEU A 70 -10.36 -4.52 10.15
CA LEU A 70 -8.99 -4.07 10.38
C LEU A 70 -7.97 -5.12 9.91
N ILE A 71 -8.15 -6.37 10.33
CA ILE A 71 -7.22 -7.46 10.00
C ILE A 71 -7.21 -7.70 8.49
N ALA A 72 -8.38 -7.68 7.85
CA ALA A 72 -8.51 -7.84 6.40
C ALA A 72 -7.84 -6.68 5.64
N ALA A 73 -8.07 -5.43 6.07
CA ALA A 73 -7.46 -4.25 5.47
C ALA A 73 -5.92 -4.28 5.59
N LEU A 74 -5.39 -4.59 6.78
CA LEU A 74 -3.94 -4.74 6.99
C LEU A 74 -3.36 -5.88 6.15
N GLY A 75 -4.05 -7.02 6.09
CA GLY A 75 -3.64 -8.17 5.29
C GLY A 75 -3.56 -7.84 3.80
N ILE A 76 -4.57 -7.13 3.27
CA ILE A 76 -4.58 -6.69 1.86
C ILE A 76 -3.45 -5.71 1.59
N VAL A 77 -3.23 -4.73 2.45
CA VAL A 77 -2.13 -3.76 2.32
C VAL A 77 -0.76 -4.46 2.37
N ALA A 78 -0.58 -5.45 3.26
CA ALA A 78 0.65 -6.21 3.38
C ALA A 78 0.92 -7.11 2.15
N LEU A 79 -0.09 -7.86 1.69
CA LEU A 79 0.00 -8.68 0.48
C LEU A 79 0.33 -7.83 -0.75
N PHE A 80 -0.29 -6.66 -0.83
CA PHE A 80 -0.03 -5.71 -1.88
C PHE A 80 1.40 -5.19 -1.84
N GLY A 81 1.91 -4.80 -0.66
CA GLY A 81 3.31 -4.41 -0.49
C GLY A 81 4.31 -5.49 -0.90
N LEU A 82 4.04 -6.74 -0.52
CA LEU A 82 4.82 -7.91 -0.93
C LEU A 82 4.80 -8.11 -2.45
N SER A 83 3.63 -8.00 -3.08
CA SER A 83 3.48 -8.18 -4.52
C SER A 83 4.24 -7.11 -5.32
N GLN A 84 4.22 -5.85 -4.86
CA GLN A 84 5.00 -4.77 -5.45
C GLN A 84 6.51 -4.97 -5.26
N ALA A 85 6.94 -5.30 -4.04
CA ALA A 85 8.34 -5.58 -3.76
C ALA A 85 8.86 -6.77 -4.59
N TRP A 86 8.03 -7.79 -4.81
CA TRP A 86 8.38 -8.93 -5.67
C TRP A 86 8.54 -8.51 -7.15
N LEU A 87 7.64 -7.69 -7.68
CA LEU A 87 7.79 -7.12 -9.03
C LEU A 87 9.07 -6.29 -9.15
N GLU A 88 9.34 -5.41 -8.18
CA GLU A 88 10.56 -4.61 -8.16
C GLU A 88 11.81 -5.48 -8.10
N ARG A 89 11.83 -6.53 -7.26
CA ARG A 89 12.95 -7.48 -7.20
C ARG A 89 13.15 -8.23 -8.51
N LYS A 90 12.06 -8.58 -9.21
CA LYS A 90 12.10 -9.35 -10.46
C LYS A 90 12.53 -8.50 -11.66
N TYR A 91 12.02 -7.27 -11.78
CA TYR A 91 12.21 -6.43 -12.95
C TYR A 91 13.26 -5.32 -12.77
N LEU A 92 13.62 -5.00 -11.52
CA LEU A 92 14.65 -4.03 -11.16
C LEU A 92 15.62 -4.60 -10.10
N PRO A 93 16.26 -5.76 -10.36
CA PRO A 93 17.04 -6.50 -9.36
C PRO A 93 18.24 -5.72 -8.82
N ASN A 94 18.82 -4.82 -9.64
CA ASN A 94 19.96 -3.98 -9.26
C ASN A 94 19.54 -2.79 -8.38
N THR A 95 18.25 -2.50 -8.28
CA THR A 95 17.73 -1.43 -7.43
C THR A 95 17.29 -2.02 -6.09
N ARG A 96 17.81 -1.48 -4.98
CA ARG A 96 17.33 -1.83 -3.62
C ARG A 96 15.91 -1.30 -3.34
N ARG A 97 15.13 -0.91 -4.36
CA ARG A 97 13.76 -0.38 -4.23
C ARG A 97 12.82 -1.35 -3.52
N HIS A 98 12.94 -2.65 -3.80
CA HIS A 98 12.12 -3.67 -3.15
C HIS A 98 12.22 -3.63 -1.62
N LEU A 99 13.41 -3.36 -1.05
CA LEU A 99 13.59 -3.20 0.39
C LEU A 99 12.90 -1.94 0.92
N ALA A 100 13.01 -0.82 0.18
CA ALA A 100 12.40 0.44 0.55
C ALA A 100 10.87 0.39 0.46
N THR A 101 10.34 -0.32 -0.54
CA THR A 101 8.92 -0.63 -0.68
C THR A 101 8.43 -1.47 0.49
N LEU A 102 9.12 -2.55 0.84
CA LEU A 102 8.78 -3.36 2.03
C LEU A 102 8.80 -2.53 3.31
N LEU A 103 9.81 -1.69 3.50
CA LEU A 103 9.92 -0.82 4.68
C LEU A 103 8.76 0.19 4.73
N SER A 104 8.43 0.81 3.59
CA SER A 104 7.31 1.75 3.49
C SER A 104 5.99 1.07 3.84
N PHE A 105 5.72 -0.13 3.31
CA PHE A 105 4.49 -0.86 3.61
C PHE A 105 4.44 -1.35 5.06
N ALA A 106 5.57 -1.78 5.61
CA ALA A 106 5.66 -2.16 7.03
C ALA A 106 5.31 -0.97 7.93
N VAL A 107 5.86 0.23 7.64
CA VAL A 107 5.52 1.46 8.37
C VAL A 107 4.02 1.78 8.22
N THR A 108 3.45 1.69 7.01
CA THR A 108 2.02 1.93 6.80
C THR A 108 1.15 0.97 7.61
N VAL A 109 1.47 -0.32 7.63
CA VAL A 109 0.75 -1.34 8.41
C VAL A 109 0.83 -1.03 9.91
N VAL A 110 2.01 -0.71 10.42
CA VAL A 110 2.22 -0.36 11.84
C VAL A 110 1.45 0.90 12.22
N VAL A 111 1.52 1.95 11.40
CA VAL A 111 0.81 3.21 11.67
C VAL A 111 -0.71 3.01 11.62
N MET A 112 -1.22 2.23 10.66
CA MET A 112 -2.65 1.89 10.60
C MET A 112 -3.10 1.10 11.84
N ALA A 113 -2.34 0.08 12.23
CA ALA A 113 -2.64 -0.70 13.43
C ALA A 113 -2.64 0.18 14.69
N GLY A 114 -1.62 1.05 14.82
CA GLY A 114 -1.52 2.02 15.92
C GLY A 114 -2.70 2.99 15.96
N TYR A 115 -3.10 3.57 14.83
CA TYR A 115 -4.25 4.45 14.75
C TYR A 115 -5.53 3.77 15.25
N PHE A 116 -5.81 2.53 14.83
CA PHE A 116 -7.02 1.82 15.26
C PHE A 116 -7.01 1.36 16.71
N VAL A 117 -5.84 1.11 17.31
CA VAL A 117 -5.74 0.81 18.75
C VAL A 117 -5.97 2.07 19.57
N ILE A 118 -5.45 3.21 19.09
CA ILE A 118 -5.48 4.48 19.80
C ILE A 118 -6.84 5.17 19.64
N TYR A 119 -7.42 5.19 18.44
CA TYR A 119 -8.68 5.89 18.11
C TYR A 119 -9.87 5.60 19.04
N PRO A 120 -10.18 4.34 19.40
CA PRO A 120 -11.28 4.05 20.33
C PRO A 120 -10.98 4.45 21.79
N LEU A 121 -9.75 4.85 22.14
CA LEU A 121 -9.44 5.40 23.48
C LEU A 121 -9.77 6.90 23.60
N TYR A 122 -10.04 7.57 22.48
CA TYR A 122 -10.34 9.01 22.42
C TYR A 122 -11.80 9.32 22.02
N LEU A 123 -12.64 8.29 21.88
CA LEU A 123 -14.09 8.36 21.63
C LEU A 123 -14.85 7.84 22.86
#